data_AF-A0A7V0YHD1-F1
#
_entry.id   AF-A0A7V0YHD1-F1
#
_cell.length_a   1.000
_cell.length_b   1.000
_cell.length_c   1.000
_cell.angle_alpha   90.00
_cell.angle_beta   90.00
_cell.angle_gamma   90.00
#
_symmetry.space_group_name_H-M   'P 1'
#
loop_
_entity.id
_entity.type
_entity.pdbx_description
1 polymer ?
#
loop_
_entity_poly.entity_id
_entity_poly.type
_entity_poly.pdbx_seq_one_letter_code
_entity_poly.pdbx_strand_id
1 'polypeptide(L)' 'MAKDAYLKNIKTAGFQDVDIIETKKFPIELVFSDQMAFAISKELKLTPEEFTDIVNSVQSITVYGLKPS' A
#
# COMPACT_ATOMS: atom_id res chain seq x y z
N MET A 1 1.88 12.57 -2.55
CA MET A 1 2.55 12.87 -1.26
C MET A 1 3.31 11.65 -0.74
N ALA A 2 2.66 10.62 -0.17
CA ALA A 2 3.38 9.46 0.39
C ALA A 2 4.12 8.62 -0.68
N LYS A 3 3.45 8.34 -1.80
CA LYS A 3 4.01 7.62 -2.95
C LYS A 3 5.28 8.28 -3.49
N ASP A 4 5.24 9.60 -3.71
CA ASP A 4 6.35 10.35 -4.30
C ASP A 4 7.56 10.39 -3.35
N ALA A 5 7.31 10.52 -2.04
CA ALA A 5 8.34 10.42 -1.03
C ALA A 5 8.99 9.02 -1.00
N TYR A 6 8.18 7.95 -1.16
CA TYR A 6 8.69 6.59 -1.25
C TYR A 6 9.60 6.39 -2.48
N LEU A 7 9.16 6.83 -3.66
CA LEU A 7 9.98 6.77 -4.88
C LEU A 7 11.27 7.60 -4.75
N LYS A 8 11.18 8.77 -4.11
CA LYS A 8 12.36 9.59 -3.81
C LYS A 8 13.35 8.85 -2.92
N ASN A 9 12.89 8.19 -1.86
CA ASN A 9 13.75 7.42 -0.96
C ASN A 9 14.46 6.28 -1.70
N ILE A 10 13.77 5.59 -2.61
CA ILE A 10 14.37 4.54 -3.45
C ILE A 10 15.47 5.14 -4.33
N LYS A 11 15.23 6.30 -4.97
CA LYS A 11 16.25 7.03 -5.74
C LYS A 11 17.45 7.43 -4.87
N THR A 12 17.20 7.95 -3.67
CA THR A 12 18.26 8.33 -2.72
C THR A 12 19.08 7.14 -2.24
N ALA A 13 18.51 5.93 -2.21
CA ALA A 13 19.24 4.69 -1.90
C ALA A 13 20.18 4.23 -3.03
N GLY A 14 20.26 4.97 -4.15
CA GLY A 14 21.19 4.71 -5.25
C GLY A 14 20.58 3.95 -6.43
N PHE A 15 19.27 3.68 -6.41
CA PHE A 15 18.58 3.11 -7.57
C PHE A 15 18.30 4.20 -8.61
N GLN A 16 18.49 3.85 -9.88
CA GLN A 16 18.20 4.64 -11.06
C GLN A 16 16.92 4.14 -11.72
N ASP A 17 16.40 4.90 -12.68
CA ASP A 17 15.19 4.56 -13.47
C ASP A 17 14.00 4.09 -12.61
N VAL A 18 13.82 4.74 -11.44
CA VAL A 18 12.79 4.36 -10.48
C VAL A 18 11.42 4.88 -10.95
N ASP A 19 10.51 3.95 -11.24
CA ASP A 19 9.15 4.23 -11.70
C ASP A 19 8.14 3.18 -11.20
N ILE A 20 6.86 3.53 -11.25
CA ILE A 20 5.75 2.61 -10.94
C ILE A 20 5.31 1.95 -12.24
N ILE A 21 5.44 0.63 -12.29
CA ILE A 21 5.08 -0.16 -13.45
C ILE A 21 3.68 -0.77 -13.35
N GLU A 22 3.09 -0.81 -12.16
CA GLU A 22 1.73 -1.31 -11.94
C GLU A 22 1.10 -0.60 -10.75
N THR A 23 -0.21 -0.33 -10.83
CA THR A 23 -1.03 0.06 -9.70
C THR A 23 -2.32 -0.75 -9.73
N LYS A 24 -2.67 -1.39 -8.62
CA LYS A 24 -3.86 -2.21 -8.46
C LYS A 24 -4.51 -1.98 -7.10
N LYS A 25 -5.77 -2.39 -6.94
CA LYS A 25 -6.41 -2.42 -5.62
C LYS A 25 -5.69 -3.43 -4.74
N PHE A 26 -5.52 -3.10 -3.46
CA PHE A 26 -5.01 -4.06 -2.51
C PHE A 26 -6.03 -5.19 -2.31
N PRO A 27 -5.62 -6.47 -2.31
CA PRO A 27 -6.55 -7.58 -2.11
C PRO A 27 -7.18 -7.52 -0.73
N ILE A 28 -8.51 -7.43 -0.68
CA ILE A 28 -9.25 -7.29 0.57
C ILE A 28 -9.19 -8.57 1.43
N GLU A 29 -9.01 -9.72 0.77
CA GLU A 29 -8.88 -11.03 1.41
C GLU A 29 -7.66 -11.07 2.34
N LEU A 30 -6.58 -10.37 1.98
CA LEU A 30 -5.37 -10.28 2.81
C LEU A 30 -5.66 -9.49 4.10
N VAL A 31 -6.51 -8.47 4.04
CA VAL A 31 -6.91 -7.69 5.22
C VAL A 31 -7.87 -8.49 6.11
N PHE A 32 -8.85 -9.19 5.52
CA PHE A 32 -9.79 -10.02 6.29
C PHE A 32 -9.13 -11.21 6.98
N SER A 33 -8.02 -11.72 6.43
CA SER A 33 -7.24 -12.78 7.05
C SER A 33 -6.42 -12.33 8.27
N ASP A 34 -6.24 -11.01 8.44
CA ASP A 34 -5.44 -10.43 9.51
C ASP A 34 -6.28 -10.20 10.78
N GLN A 35 -5.92 -10.90 11.87
CA GLN A 35 -6.60 -10.79 13.15
C GLN A 35 -6.49 -9.39 13.78
N MET A 36 -5.40 -8.66 13.52
CA MET A 36 -5.22 -7.28 13.99
C MET A 36 -6.14 -6.33 13.24
N ALA A 37 -6.33 -6.50 11.93
CA ALA A 37 -7.23 -5.65 11.14
C ALA A 37 -8.67 -5.70 11.69
N PHE A 38 -9.12 -6.89 12.09
CA PHE A 38 -10.43 -7.06 12.73
C PHE A 38 -10.51 -6.50 14.16
N ALA A 39 -9.44 -6.61 14.95
CA ALA A 39 -9.39 -6.02 16.28
C ALA A 39 -9.47 -4.49 16.21
N ILE A 40 -8.71 -3.89 15.30
CA ILE A 40 -8.69 -2.44 15.06
C ILE A 40 -10.05 -1.96 14.55
N SER A 41 -10.71 -2.69 13.64
CA SER A 41 -12.03 -2.27 13.14
C SER A 41 -13.09 -2.23 14.24
N LYS A 42 -13.04 -3.17 15.19
CA LYS A 42 -13.89 -3.15 16.39
C LYS A 42 -13.57 -2.01 17.34
N GLU A 43 -12.27 -1.76 17.61
CA GLU A 43 -11.83 -0.67 18.47
C GLU A 43 -12.27 0.69 17.93
N LEU A 44 -12.15 0.88 16.61
CA LEU A 44 -12.59 2.06 15.87
C LEU A 44 -14.10 2.10 15.64
N LYS A 45 -14.84 1.05 16.04
CA LYS A 45 -16.30 0.89 15.87
C LYS A 45 -16.77 1.08 14.43
N LEU A 46 -15.97 0.63 13.47
CA LEU A 46 -16.28 0.74 12.05
C LEU A 46 -17.46 -0.15 11.70
N THR A 47 -18.36 0.37 10.88
CA THR A 47 -19.34 -0.44 10.18
C THR A 47 -18.67 -1.29 9.10
N PRO A 48 -19.30 -2.38 8.64
CA PRO A 48 -18.78 -3.18 7.53
C PRO A 48 -18.56 -2.35 6.24
N GLU A 49 -19.40 -1.35 6.00
CA GLU A 49 -19.30 -0.45 4.84
C GLU A 49 -18.08 0.48 4.97
N GLU A 50 -17.94 1.19 6.09
CA GLU A 50 -16.77 2.03 6.36
C GLU A 50 -15.46 1.24 6.31
N PHE A 51 -15.45 0.02 6.85
CA PHE A 51 -14.30 -0.87 6.79
C PHE A 51 -13.96 -1.25 5.35
N THR A 52 -14.97 -1.61 4.55
CA THR A 52 -14.80 -1.95 3.13
C THR A 52 -14.28 -0.77 2.33
N ASP A 53 -14.80 0.44 2.59
CA ASP A 53 -14.36 1.66 1.93
C ASP A 53 -12.90 2.00 2.26
N ILE A 54 -12.49 1.85 3.52
CA ILE A 54 -11.11 2.03 3.93
C ILE A 54 -10.21 1.06 3.19
N VAL A 55 -10.53 -0.24 3.15
CA VAL A 55 -9.68 -1.22 2.45
C VAL A 55 -9.63 -0.95 0.95
N ASN A 56 -10.76 -0.58 0.35
CA ASN A 56 -10.83 -0.22 -1.08
C ASN A 56 -10.04 1.03 -1.45
N SER A 57 -9.77 1.92 -0.48
CA SER A 57 -8.92 3.10 -0.69
C SER A 57 -7.43 2.75 -0.83
N VAL A 58 -7.02 1.56 -0.37
CA VAL A 58 -5.62 1.12 -0.37
C VAL A 58 -5.22 0.64 -1.77
N GLN A 59 -4.15 1.23 -2.28
CA GLN A 59 -3.56 0.85 -3.57
C GLN A 59 -2.26 0.09 -3.34
N SER A 60 -2.11 -1.03 -4.05
CA SER A 60 -0.86 -1.75 -4.19
C SER A 60 -0.14 -1.22 -5.43
N ILE A 61 1.13 -0.85 -5.28
CA ILE A 61 1.98 -0.39 -6.38
C ILE A 61 3.15 -1.35 -6.56
N THR A 62 3.49 -1.62 -7.81
CA THR A 62 4.71 -2.32 -8.17
C THR A 62 5.71 -1.30 -8.68
N VAL A 63 6.90 -1.25 -8.05
CA VAL A 63 7.95 -0.29 -8.37
C VAL A 63 9.11 -1.01 -9.04
N TYR A 64 9.58 -0.46 -10.14
CA TYR A 64 10.83 -0.83 -10.79
C TYR A 64 11.94 0.12 -10.35
N GLY A 65 13.17 -0.39 -10.28
CA GLY A 65 14.36 0.42 -10.07
C GLY A 65 15.62 -0.37 -10.41
N LEU A 66 16.53 0.26 -11.14
CA LEU A 66 17.81 -0.32 -11.55
C LEU A 66 18.89 0.05 -10.53
N LYS A 67 19.55 -0.94 -9.91
CA LYS A 67 20.75 -0.65 -9.12
C LYS A 67 21.97 -0.67 -10.05
N PRO A 68 22.67 0.46 -10.24
CA PRO A 68 23.90 0.47 -11.02
C PRO A 68 24.98 -0.37 -10.31
N SER A 69 25.78 -1.06 -11.12
CA SER A 69 26.92 -1.89 -10.67
C SER A 69 28.07 -1.05 -10.14
#